data_AF-A0A1A8K607-F1
#
_entry.id   AF-A0A1A8K607-F1
#
_cell.length_a   1.000
_cell.length_b   1.000
_cell.length_c   1.000
_cell.angle_alpha   90.00
_cell.angle_beta   90.00
_cell.angle_gamma   90.00
#
_symmetry.space_group_name_H-M   'P 1'
#
loop_
_entity.id
_entity.type
_entity.pdbx_description
1 polymer ?
#
loop_
_entity_poly.entity_id
_entity_poly.type
_entity_poly.pdbx_seq_one_letter_code
_entity_poly.pdbx_strand_id
1 'polypeptide(L)'
;LNSKARSTDGTFDIIIRSSDGVHGSVSNTARVVFMGFNNATVDNSILIRLQSDGVKSFLTNHYLSFLRIANSQLAGLGTGVLLYGVFELNNQTFLVAAVKRGHGQYVSPSGVATFFQ
;
A
#
# COMPACT_ATOMS: atom_id res chain seq x y z
N LEU A 1 -10.08 21.76 13.57
CA LEU A 1 -9.75 20.32 13.38
C LEU A 1 -8.63 19.95 14.34
N ASN A 2 -8.75 18.86 15.09
CA ASN A 2 -7.66 18.32 15.89
C ASN A 2 -7.04 17.12 15.17
N SER A 3 -5.74 17.16 14.89
CA SER A 3 -5.01 16.01 14.39
C SER A 3 -4.64 15.09 15.57
N LYS A 4 -4.83 13.78 15.42
CA LYS A 4 -4.29 12.76 16.34
C LYS A 4 -3.34 11.89 15.56
N ALA A 5 -2.13 11.67 16.08
CA ALA A 5 -1.24 10.66 15.53
C ALA A 5 -1.91 9.29 15.61
N ARG A 6 -1.85 8.52 14.52
CA ARG A 6 -2.39 7.17 14.44
C ARG A 6 -1.29 6.27 13.91
N SER A 7 -0.84 5.35 14.75
CA SER A 7 0.20 4.34 14.46
C SER A 7 -0.38 2.93 14.30
N THR A 8 -1.71 2.81 14.26
CA THR A 8 -2.45 1.55 14.15
C THR A 8 -3.27 1.50 12.86
N ASP A 9 -3.61 0.29 12.43
CA ASP A 9 -4.45 0.06 11.25
C ASP A 9 -5.79 0.79 11.41
N GLY A 10 -6.24 1.48 10.35
CA GLY A 10 -7.51 2.22 10.38
C GLY A 10 -7.96 2.68 9.01
N THR A 11 -9.27 2.86 8.82
CA THR A 11 -9.83 3.37 7.57
C THR A 11 -10.84 4.47 7.87
N PHE A 12 -10.73 5.57 7.13
CA PHE A 12 -11.57 6.75 7.30
C PHE A 12 -12.10 7.20 5.95
N ASP A 13 -13.42 7.32 5.86
CA ASP A 13 -14.09 7.76 4.64
C ASP A 13 -14.66 9.18 4.85
N ILE A 14 -14.39 10.05 3.89
CA ILE A 14 -15.07 11.33 3.72
C ILE A 14 -16.01 11.16 2.54
N ILE A 15 -17.31 11.24 2.81
CA ILE A 15 -18.35 11.13 1.78
C ILE A 15 -19.00 12.49 1.61
N ILE A 16 -18.87 13.07 0.42
CA ILE A 16 -19.45 14.36 0.05
C ILE A 16 -20.57 14.10 -0.94
N ARG A 17 -21.80 14.45 -0.56
CA ARG A 17 -22.96 14.39 -1.45
C ARG A 17 -23.29 15.79 -1.96
N SER A 18 -23.33 15.94 -3.27
CA SER A 18 -23.52 17.22 -3.95
C SER A 18 -24.65 17.15 -4.96
N SER A 19 -25.30 18.28 -5.22
CA SER A 19 -26.31 18.46 -6.26
C SER A 19 -26.21 19.87 -6.83
N ASP A 20 -26.39 20.00 -8.14
CA ASP A 20 -26.48 21.27 -8.85
C ASP A 20 -27.94 21.72 -9.07
N GLY A 21 -28.91 20.94 -8.59
CA GLY A 21 -30.35 21.19 -8.75
C GLY A 21 -30.92 20.87 -10.14
N VAL A 22 -30.09 20.44 -11.10
CA VAL A 22 -30.51 20.11 -12.49
C VAL A 22 -30.33 18.62 -12.77
N HIS A 23 -29.23 18.02 -12.32
CA HIS A 23 -28.93 16.61 -12.47
C HIS A 23 -29.15 15.83 -11.16
N GLY A 24 -29.17 14.50 -11.26
CA GLY A 24 -29.20 13.63 -10.09
C GLY A 24 -28.01 13.90 -9.16
N SER A 25 -28.25 13.87 -7.85
CA SER A 25 -27.17 14.10 -6.87
C SER A 25 -26.03 13.11 -7.04
N VAL A 26 -24.79 13.59 -6.94
CA VAL A 26 -23.58 12.78 -7.01
C VAL A 26 -22.98 12.60 -5.61
N SER A 27 -22.34 11.46 -5.38
CA SER A 27 -21.62 11.18 -4.13
C SER A 27 -20.15 10.94 -4.45
N ASN A 28 -19.27 11.74 -3.85
CA ASN A 28 -17.82 11.56 -3.91
C ASN A 28 -17.35 10.95 -2.60
N THR A 29 -16.48 9.93 -2.66
CA THR A 29 -15.90 9.29 -1.48
C THR A 29 -14.39 9.35 -1.55
N ALA A 30 -13.77 9.95 -0.54
CA ALA A 30 -12.33 9.90 -0.32
C ALA A 30 -12.04 8.97 0.88
N ARG A 31 -11.25 7.92 0.64
CA ARG A 31 -10.84 6.96 1.68
C ARG A 31 -9.38 7.15 2.05
N VAL A 32 -9.10 7.24 3.34
CA VAL A 32 -7.74 7.24 3.90
C VAL A 32 -7.54 5.96 4.68
N VAL A 33 -6.54 5.16 4.29
CA VAL A 33 -6.15 3.94 4.99
C VAL A 33 -4.84 4.20 5.72
N PHE A 34 -4.84 4.00 7.04
CA PHE A 34 -3.65 3.98 7.88
C PHE A 34 -3.19 2.54 8.01
N MET A 35 -1.90 2.30 7.75
CA MET A 35 -1.22 1.03 8.00
C MET A 35 -0.32 1.19 9.22
N GLY A 36 -0.45 0.29 10.18
CA GLY A 36 0.37 0.26 11.38
C GLY A 36 1.85 0.09 11.02
N PHE A 37 2.69 0.90 11.63
CA PHE A 37 4.14 0.87 11.42
C PHE A 37 4.82 0.75 12.79
N ASN A 38 5.45 -0.39 13.03
CA ASN A 38 6.14 -0.71 14.27
C ASN A 38 7.44 -1.48 13.99
N ASN A 39 8.13 -1.92 15.03
CA ASN A 39 9.40 -2.63 14.89
C ASN A 39 9.26 -3.90 14.04
N ALA A 40 8.16 -4.65 14.17
CA ALA A 40 7.93 -5.83 13.34
C ALA A 40 7.79 -5.47 11.85
N THR A 41 7.22 -4.30 11.53
CA THR A 41 7.21 -3.77 10.15
C THR A 41 8.62 -3.53 9.65
N VAL A 42 9.47 -2.88 10.44
CA VAL A 42 10.86 -2.57 10.08
C VAL A 42 11.65 -3.86 9.85
N ASP A 43 11.56 -4.80 10.78
CA ASP A 43 12.33 -6.04 10.77
C ASP A 43 11.93 -7.00 9.63
N ASN A 44 10.69 -6.90 9.14
CA ASN A 44 10.15 -7.82 8.12
C ASN A 44 9.90 -7.18 6.75
N SER A 45 10.28 -5.92 6.57
CA SER A 45 10.21 -5.26 5.27
C SER A 45 11.43 -5.59 4.41
N ILE A 46 11.22 -5.68 3.10
CA ILE A 46 12.26 -5.75 2.09
C ILE A 46 12.25 -4.48 1.22
N LEU A 47 13.39 -4.21 0.60
CA LEU A 47 13.51 -3.21 -0.45
C LEU A 47 13.48 -3.90 -1.82
N ILE A 48 12.55 -3.47 -2.67
CA ILE A 48 12.42 -3.92 -4.04
C ILE A 48 12.87 -2.79 -4.94
N ARG A 49 13.88 -3.03 -5.79
CA ARG A 49 14.29 -2.07 -6.82
C ARG A 49 13.40 -2.27 -8.05
N LEU A 50 12.71 -1.21 -8.46
CA LEU A 50 11.85 -1.22 -9.63
C LEU A 50 12.63 -0.77 -10.87
N GLN A 51 12.33 -1.38 -12.02
CA GLN A 51 12.69 -0.87 -13.34
C GLN A 51 11.64 0.14 -13.82
N SER A 52 11.35 1.17 -13.01
CA SER A 52 10.40 2.23 -13.37
C SER A 52 11.10 3.58 -13.49
N ASP A 53 10.57 4.45 -14.37
CA ASP A 53 11.05 5.81 -14.62
C ASP A 53 10.72 6.80 -13.47
N GLY A 54 10.75 6.32 -12.22
CA GLY A 54 10.54 7.14 -11.05
C GLY A 54 9.25 6.86 -10.26
N VAL A 55 9.16 7.45 -9.07
CA VAL A 55 8.05 7.30 -8.12
C VAL A 55 6.72 7.68 -8.76
N LYS A 56 6.68 8.82 -9.45
CA LYS A 56 5.46 9.33 -10.08
C LYS A 56 4.94 8.38 -11.15
N SER A 57 5.83 7.83 -11.98
CA SER A 57 5.46 6.89 -13.03
C SER A 57 4.91 5.60 -12.43
N PHE A 58 5.57 5.04 -11.41
CA PHE A 58 5.08 3.87 -10.69
C PHE A 58 3.69 4.09 -10.07
N LEU A 59 3.53 5.18 -9.30
CA LEU A 59 2.27 5.47 -8.61
C LEU A 59 1.10 5.71 -9.58
N THR A 60 1.36 6.37 -10.71
CA THR A 60 0.31 6.70 -11.68
C THR A 60 -0.07 5.50 -12.55
N ASN A 61 0.92 4.73 -13.01
CA ASN A 61 0.73 3.77 -14.09
C ASN A 61 0.78 2.30 -13.65
N HIS A 62 1.42 2.00 -12.52
CA HIS A 62 1.78 0.62 -12.17
C HIS A 62 1.32 0.16 -10.79
N TYR A 63 1.05 1.08 -9.85
CA TYR A 63 0.74 0.75 -8.46
C TYR A 63 -0.41 -0.27 -8.30
N LEU A 64 -1.55 -0.03 -8.95
CA LEU A 64 -2.71 -0.93 -8.84
C LEU A 64 -2.44 -2.30 -9.47
N SER A 65 -1.78 -2.33 -10.63
CA SER A 65 -1.40 -3.57 -11.31
C SER A 65 -0.40 -4.38 -10.50
N PHE A 66 0.59 -3.72 -9.91
CA PHE A 66 1.56 -4.33 -9.00
C PHE A 66 0.86 -4.99 -7.81
N LEU A 67 -0.02 -4.25 -7.11
CA LEU A 67 -0.76 -4.80 -5.97
C LEU A 67 -1.63 -6.00 -6.37
N ARG A 68 -2.31 -5.93 -7.51
CA ARG A 68 -3.14 -7.03 -8.01
C ARG A 68 -2.31 -8.28 -8.26
N ILE A 69 -1.19 -8.15 -8.98
CA ILE A 69 -0.33 -9.28 -9.33
C ILE A 69 0.30 -9.85 -8.06
N ALA A 70 0.91 -9.02 -7.22
CA ALA A 70 1.53 -9.46 -5.97
C ALA A 70 0.53 -10.19 -5.06
N ASN A 71 -0.67 -9.61 -4.86
CA ASN A 71 -1.70 -10.28 -4.05
C ASN A 71 -2.22 -11.57 -4.69
N SER A 72 -2.33 -11.67 -6.03
CA SER A 72 -2.75 -12.92 -6.67
C SER A 72 -1.77 -14.08 -6.46
N GLN A 73 -0.46 -13.78 -6.42
CA GLN A 73 0.57 -14.78 -6.14
C GLN A 73 0.56 -15.20 -4.65
N LEU A 74 0.07 -14.32 -3.77
CA LEU A 74 0.02 -14.52 -2.33
C LEU A 74 -1.32 -15.09 -1.83
N ALA A 75 -2.39 -15.02 -2.63
CA ALA A 75 -3.75 -15.37 -2.26
C ALA A 75 -3.91 -16.82 -1.73
N GLY A 76 -3.07 -17.75 -2.19
CA GLY A 76 -3.09 -19.15 -1.74
C GLY A 76 -2.58 -19.38 -0.31
N LEU A 77 -1.97 -18.38 0.33
CA LEU A 77 -1.34 -18.49 1.66
C LEU A 77 -2.06 -17.65 2.73
N GLY A 78 -3.20 -17.04 2.38
CA GLY A 78 -3.87 -16.06 3.23
C GLY A 78 -2.99 -14.85 3.52
N THR A 79 -2.07 -14.51 2.61
CA THR A 79 -1.11 -13.41 2.76
C THR A 79 -1.46 -12.23 1.87
N GLY A 80 -1.19 -11.01 2.34
CA GLY A 80 -1.31 -9.78 1.58
C GLY A 80 -0.01 -8.98 1.58
N VAL A 81 0.29 -8.33 0.46
CA VAL A 81 1.42 -7.40 0.37
C VAL A 81 1.03 -6.04 0.96
N LEU A 82 1.94 -5.47 1.75
CA LEU A 82 1.82 -4.15 2.37
C LEU A 82 2.96 -3.27 1.84
N LEU A 83 2.61 -2.08 1.34
CA LEU A 83 3.57 -1.12 0.79
C LEU A 83 3.68 0.09 1.70
N TYR A 84 4.83 0.29 2.32
CA TYR A 84 5.04 1.35 3.32
C TYR A 84 5.71 2.59 2.75
N GLY A 85 6.36 2.49 1.60
CA GLY A 85 7.03 3.61 0.99
C GLY A 85 7.49 3.33 -0.42
N VAL A 86 7.56 4.39 -1.21
CA VAL A 86 8.19 4.41 -2.52
C VAL A 86 9.06 5.66 -2.61
N PHE A 87 10.31 5.50 -3.02
CA PHE A 87 11.27 6.61 -3.06
C PHE A 87 12.31 6.41 -4.16
N GLU A 88 12.95 7.50 -4.54
CA GLU A 88 14.07 7.50 -5.47
C GLU A 88 15.39 7.64 -4.71
N LEU A 89 16.38 6.85 -5.11
CA LEU A 89 17.76 6.97 -4.63
C LEU A 89 18.69 6.59 -5.78
N ASN A 90 19.70 7.42 -6.06
CA ASN A 90 20.69 7.17 -7.12
C ASN A 90 20.07 6.83 -8.49
N ASN A 91 19.05 7.58 -8.91
CA ASN A 91 18.32 7.38 -10.17
C ASN A 91 17.63 6.00 -10.29
N GLN A 92 17.32 5.38 -9.15
CA GLN A 92 16.59 4.12 -9.06
C GLN A 92 15.37 4.30 -8.18
N THR A 93 14.27 3.64 -8.54
CA THR A 93 13.04 3.64 -7.73
C THR A 93 13.03 2.43 -6.82
N PHE A 94 12.76 2.65 -5.53
CA PHE A 94 12.68 1.61 -4.52
C PHE A 94 11.29 1.57 -3.89
N LEU A 95 10.86 0.37 -3.55
CA LEU A 95 9.63 0.08 -2.84
C LEU A 95 9.95 -0.62 -1.52
N VAL A 96 9.39 -0.13 -0.42
CA VAL A 96 9.44 -0.79 0.89
C VAL A 96 8.18 -1.64 1.03
N ALA A 97 8.36 -2.96 1.07
CA ALA A 97 7.26 -3.91 1.09
C ALA A 97 7.43 -4.94 2.20
N ALA A 98 6.33 -5.34 2.83
CA ALA A 98 6.29 -6.53 3.69
C ALA A 98 5.08 -7.39 3.31
N VAL A 99 5.06 -8.64 3.75
CA VAL A 99 3.92 -9.54 3.55
C VAL A 99 3.40 -9.97 4.91
N LYS A 100 2.08 -9.87 5.10
CA LYS A 100 1.40 -10.22 6.35
C LYS A 100 0.42 -11.37 6.08
N ARG A 101 0.48 -12.42 6.89
CA ARG A 101 -0.46 -13.55 6.90
C ARG A 101 -1.79 -13.12 7.52
N GLY A 102 -2.85 -13.88 7.27
CA GLY A 102 -4.22 -13.56 7.70
C GLY A 102 -4.39 -13.42 9.22
N HIS A 103 -3.53 -14.07 10.01
CA HIS A 103 -3.49 -13.93 11.48
C HIS A 103 -2.60 -12.79 11.99
N GLY A 104 -2.14 -11.91 11.08
CA GLY A 104 -1.41 -10.70 11.41
C GLY A 104 0.11 -10.86 11.59
N GLN A 105 0.65 -12.04 11.36
CA GLN A 105 2.09 -12.31 11.42
C GLN A 105 2.78 -11.93 10.12
N TYR A 106 3.94 -11.27 10.21
CA TYR A 106 4.76 -10.99 9.03
C TYR A 106 5.47 -12.27 8.53
N VAL A 107 5.64 -12.35 7.21
CA VAL A 107 6.54 -13.32 6.58
C VAL A 107 7.97 -12.79 6.71
N SER A 108 8.94 -13.67 6.95
CA SER A 108 10.35 -13.26 7.06
C SER A 108 10.84 -12.57 5.79
N PRO A 109 11.80 -11.62 5.89
CA PRO A 109 12.36 -10.94 4.72
C PRO A 109 12.84 -11.89 3.62
N SER A 110 13.50 -12.99 4.01
CA SER A 110 13.96 -14.03 3.09
C SER A 110 12.81 -14.69 2.32
N GLY A 111 11.72 -15.03 3.01
CA GLY A 111 10.53 -15.59 2.38
C GLY A 111 9.86 -14.60 1.45
N VAL A 112 9.80 -13.31 1.83
CA VAL A 112 9.26 -12.26 0.97
C VAL A 112 10.12 -12.07 -0.28
N ALA A 113 11.44 -12.04 -0.14
CA ALA A 113 12.38 -11.84 -1.24
C ALA A 113 12.23 -12.91 -2.33
N THR A 114 12.01 -14.18 -1.96
CA THR A 114 11.78 -15.27 -2.93
C THR A 114 10.57 -15.05 -3.84
N PHE A 115 9.57 -14.28 -3.41
CA PHE A 115 8.40 -13.97 -4.25
C PHE A 115 8.64 -12.86 -5.28
N PHE A 116 9.64 -12.00 -5.06
CA PHE A 116 9.92 -10.83 -5.90
C PHE A 116 11.21 -10.97 -6.72
N GLN A 117 11.79 -12.17 -6.73
CA GLN A 117 12.95 -12.55 -7.54
C GLN A 117 12.50 -13.09 -8.89
#